data_AF-A0A4Y2JIF4-F1
#
_entry.id   AF-A0A4Y2JIF4-F1
#
_cell.length_a   1.000
_cell.length_b   1.000
_cell.length_c   1.000
_cell.angle_alpha   90.00
_cell.angle_beta   90.00
_cell.angle_gamma   90.00
#
_symmetry.space_group_name_H-M   'P 1'
#
loop_
_entity.id
_entity.type
_entity.pdbx_description
1 polymer ?
#
loop_
_entity_poly.entity_id
_entity_poly.type
_entity_poly.pdbx_seq_one_letter_code
_entity_poly.pdbx_strand_id
1 'polypeptide(L)'
;MESGISLHFKNLKQYRNETNATIETNYFSLALKNMKDGFAVRFEQFKTNKSTLAFIVNPLNTNTNEINIEPFGIDVGSLQIQLLDLKTKDFWSGKFIELKSKLEELEVQKCMHIEQHKWTALKEILRVEALIFGA
;
A
#
# COMPACT_ATOMS: atom_id res chain seq x y z
N MET A 1 -39.49 -29.10 -3.35
CA MET A 1 -38.46 -28.35 -2.61
C MET A 1 -37.40 -29.36 -2.22
N GLU A 2 -36.34 -29.51 -3.02
CA GLU A 2 -35.31 -30.52 -2.83
C GLU A 2 -34.40 -30.13 -1.65
N SER A 3 -34.72 -30.63 -0.46
CA SER A 3 -33.89 -30.47 0.71
C SER A 3 -32.61 -31.30 0.58
N GLY A 4 -31.46 -30.63 0.50
CA GLY A 4 -30.21 -31.07 1.13
C GLY A 4 -29.81 -32.54 0.96
N ILE A 5 -29.73 -33.05 -0.26
CA ILE A 5 -29.12 -34.36 -0.49
C ILE A 5 -27.61 -34.19 -0.23
N SER A 6 -27.02 -35.00 0.66
CA SER A 6 -25.56 -35.10 0.89
C SER A 6 -24.77 -35.60 -0.34
N LEU A 7 -25.29 -35.35 -1.55
CA LEU A 7 -24.78 -35.76 -2.86
C LEU A 7 -23.33 -35.32 -3.06
N HIS A 8 -22.98 -34.14 -2.53
CA HIS A 8 -21.64 -33.56 -2.61
C HIS A 8 -20.72 -33.93 -1.44
N PHE A 9 -21.24 -34.56 -0.38
CA PHE A 9 -20.49 -34.91 0.83
C PHE A 9 -20.33 -36.43 0.94
N LYS A 10 -19.47 -37.00 0.08
CA LYS A 10 -19.24 -38.46 -0.03
C LYS A 10 -18.94 -39.12 1.32
N ASN A 11 -18.07 -38.51 2.12
CA ASN A 11 -17.67 -39.04 3.44
C ASN A 11 -18.81 -39.03 4.46
N LEU A 12 -19.64 -37.97 4.44
CA LEU A 12 -20.78 -37.85 5.36
C LEU A 12 -21.89 -38.87 5.02
N LYS A 13 -22.11 -39.11 3.71
CA LYS A 13 -23.02 -40.15 3.23
C LYS A 13 -22.54 -41.55 3.63
N GLN A 14 -21.24 -41.82 3.48
CA GLN A 14 -20.64 -43.09 3.89
C GLN A 14 -20.82 -43.33 5.40
N TYR A 15 -20.47 -42.34 6.24
CA TYR A 15 -20.62 -42.42 7.69
C TYR A 15 -22.06 -42.74 8.10
N ARG A 16 -23.06 -42.04 7.53
CA ARG A 16 -24.48 -42.32 7.80
C ARG A 16 -24.87 -43.76 7.48
N ASN A 17 -24.43 -44.26 6.33
CA ASN A 17 -24.77 -45.60 5.86
C ASN A 17 -24.11 -46.70 6.69
N GLU A 18 -22.87 -46.50 7.13
CA GLU A 18 -22.11 -47.48 7.92
C GLU A 18 -22.55 -47.52 9.39
N THR A 19 -22.97 -46.39 9.96
CA THR A 19 -23.25 -46.26 11.40
C THR A 19 -24.73 -46.16 11.74
N ASN A 20 -25.62 -46.03 10.75
CA ASN A 20 -27.03 -45.67 10.94
C ASN A 20 -27.25 -44.39 11.77
N ALA A 21 -26.24 -43.53 11.89
CA ALA A 21 -26.33 -42.30 12.67
C ALA A 21 -27.39 -41.34 12.09
N THR A 22 -28.14 -40.70 12.98
CA THR A 22 -29.06 -39.62 12.59
C THR A 22 -28.28 -38.33 12.42
N ILE A 23 -28.28 -37.76 11.21
CA ILE A 23 -27.66 -36.46 10.95
C ILE A 23 -28.67 -35.36 11.31
N GLU A 24 -28.32 -34.53 12.29
CA GLU A 24 -29.13 -33.38 12.69
C GLU A 24 -29.00 -32.24 11.68
N THR A 25 -29.67 -32.38 10.54
CA THR A 25 -29.62 -31.44 9.41
C THR A 25 -30.06 -30.02 9.77
N ASN A 26 -30.95 -29.87 10.76
CA ASN A 26 -31.40 -28.57 11.27
C ASN A 26 -30.25 -27.79 11.93
N TYR A 27 -29.45 -28.47 12.77
CA TYR A 27 -28.28 -27.88 13.40
C TYR A 27 -27.27 -27.39 12.35
N PHE A 28 -26.92 -28.25 11.38
CA PHE A 28 -26.00 -27.88 10.31
C PHE A 28 -26.52 -26.73 9.44
N SER A 29 -27.81 -26.72 9.13
CA SER A 29 -28.43 -25.64 8.36
C SER A 29 -28.36 -24.31 9.10
N LEU A 30 -28.62 -24.32 10.41
CA LEU A 30 -28.50 -23.13 11.26
C LEU A 30 -27.05 -22.65 11.38
N ALA A 31 -26.11 -23.57 11.63
CA ALA A 31 -24.69 -23.24 11.73
C ALA A 31 -24.14 -22.66 10.42
N LEU A 32 -24.47 -23.28 9.28
CA LEU A 32 -24.07 -22.78 7.96
C LEU A 32 -24.66 -21.40 7.66
N LYS A 33 -25.93 -21.18 8.02
CA LYS A 33 -26.57 -19.87 7.89
C LYS A 33 -25.81 -18.82 8.72
N ASN A 34 -25.54 -19.10 9.99
CA ASN A 34 -24.81 -18.18 10.86
C ASN A 34 -23.39 -17.90 10.37
N MET A 35 -22.68 -18.93 9.88
CA MET A 35 -21.35 -18.76 9.27
C MET A 35 -21.42 -17.88 8.03
N LYS A 36 -22.38 -18.11 7.13
CA LYS A 36 -22.58 -17.31 5.93
C LYS A 36 -22.88 -15.86 6.27
N ASP A 37 -23.81 -15.65 7.19
CA ASP A 37 -24.25 -14.30 7.58
C ASP A 37 -23.13 -13.55 8.30
N GLY A 38 -22.40 -14.21 9.20
CA GLY A 38 -21.22 -13.65 9.86
C GLY A 38 -20.08 -13.33 8.89
N PHE A 39 -19.80 -14.23 7.95
CA PHE A 39 -18.82 -13.98 6.89
C PHE A 39 -19.20 -12.79 6.03
N ALA A 40 -20.47 -12.70 5.61
CA ALA A 40 -20.96 -11.58 4.80
C ALA A 40 -20.74 -10.23 5.51
N VAL A 41 -21.08 -10.14 6.80
CA VAL A 41 -20.84 -8.93 7.60
C VAL A 41 -19.35 -8.56 7.64
N ARG A 42 -18.47 -9.53 7.91
CA ARG A 42 -17.01 -9.28 7.95
C ARG A 42 -16.45 -8.92 6.57
N PHE A 43 -16.96 -9.54 5.51
CA PHE A 43 -16.55 -9.25 4.15
C PHE A 43 -16.95 -7.84 3.70
N GLU A 44 -18.13 -7.36 4.10
CA GLU A 44 -18.52 -5.97 3.88
C GLU A 44 -17.59 -4.99 4.62
N GLN A 45 -17.28 -5.26 5.90
CA GLN A 45 -16.29 -4.47 6.65
C GLN A 45 -14.90 -4.48 5.98
N PHE A 46 -14.49 -5.60 5.41
CA PHE A 46 -13.23 -5.67 4.67
C PHE A 46 -13.24 -4.74 3.46
N LYS A 47 -14.33 -4.73 2.68
CA LYS A 47 -14.48 -3.84 1.52
C LYS A 47 -14.45 -2.37 1.91
N THR A 48 -15.06 -1.99 3.03
CA THR A 48 -15.05 -0.59 3.50
C THR A 48 -13.66 -0.13 3.93
N ASN A 49 -12.76 -1.05 4.31
CA ASN A 49 -11.37 -0.75 4.71
C ASN A 49 -10.37 -0.87 3.55
N LYS A 50 -10.84 -0.95 2.30
CA LYS A 50 -9.98 -1.12 1.12
C LYS A 50 -8.83 -0.11 1.05
N SER A 51 -9.12 1.18 1.25
CA SER A 51 -8.11 2.24 1.18
C SER A 51 -7.10 2.14 2.34
N THR A 52 -7.54 1.75 3.54
CA THR A 52 -6.62 1.45 4.67
C THR A 52 -5.67 0.29 4.36
N LEU A 53 -6.17 -0.78 3.74
CA LEU A 53 -5.33 -1.92 3.35
C LEU A 53 -4.37 -1.55 2.20
N ALA A 54 -4.84 -0.74 1.24
CA ALA A 54 -4.01 -0.23 0.16
C ALA A 54 -2.86 0.63 0.70
N PHE A 55 -3.11 1.43 1.74
CA PHE A 55 -2.09 2.25 2.39
C PHE A 55 -0.95 1.41 2.98
N ILE A 56 -1.24 0.26 3.58
CA ILE A 56 -0.20 -0.62 4.15
C ILE A 56 0.77 -1.12 3.07
N VAL A 57 0.25 -1.42 1.88
CA VAL A 57 1.05 -1.98 0.77
C VAL A 57 1.69 -0.88 -0.07
N ASN A 58 1.02 0.26 -0.22
CA ASN A 58 1.48 1.37 -1.06
C ASN A 58 1.14 2.74 -0.43
N PRO A 59 1.89 3.14 0.61
CA PRO A 59 1.52 4.29 1.42
C PRO A 59 1.66 5.63 0.70
N LEU A 60 2.53 5.73 -0.31
CA LEU A 60 2.78 6.97 -1.05
C LEU A 60 1.70 7.29 -2.09
N ASN A 61 1.11 6.26 -2.70
CA ASN A 61 0.13 6.42 -3.79
C ASN A 61 -1.33 6.32 -3.33
N THR A 62 -1.57 5.95 -2.06
CA THR A 62 -2.93 5.76 -1.55
C THR A 62 -3.59 7.10 -1.22
N ASN A 63 -4.88 7.24 -1.52
CA ASN A 63 -5.67 8.40 -1.10
C ASN A 63 -5.83 8.40 0.43
N THR A 64 -5.07 9.27 1.09
CA THR A 64 -5.05 9.40 2.55
C THR A 64 -6.39 9.87 3.14
N ASN A 65 -7.25 10.52 2.34
CA ASN A 65 -8.54 11.04 2.80
C ASN A 65 -9.60 9.94 3.01
N GLU A 66 -9.38 8.75 2.44
CA GLU A 66 -10.30 7.62 2.51
C GLU A 66 -9.85 6.54 3.50
N ILE A 67 -8.75 6.76 4.23
CA ILE A 67 -8.25 5.80 5.21
C ILE A 67 -9.18 5.79 6.42
N ASN A 68 -9.77 4.64 6.72
CA ASN A 68 -10.52 4.42 7.94
C ASN A 68 -9.58 4.04 9.08
N ILE A 69 -9.55 4.88 10.12
CA ILE A 69 -8.65 4.72 11.28
C ILE A 69 -9.39 4.51 12.60
N GLU A 70 -10.71 4.68 12.60
CA GLU A 70 -11.57 4.48 13.76
C GLU A 70 -11.36 3.10 14.42
N PRO A 71 -11.25 1.97 13.68
CA PRO A 71 -11.09 0.66 14.30
C PRO A 71 -9.78 0.48 15.09
N PHE A 72 -8.80 1.35 14.89
CA PHE A 72 -7.46 1.22 15.45
C PHE A 72 -7.21 2.18 16.63
N GLY A 73 -8.16 3.05 16.96
CA GLY A 73 -8.01 4.04 18.04
C GLY A 73 -6.86 5.04 17.78
N ILE A 74 -6.53 5.29 16.51
CA ILE A 74 -5.47 6.20 16.11
C ILE A 74 -5.99 7.65 16.15
N ASP A 75 -5.21 8.56 16.73
CA ASP A 75 -5.49 9.99 16.67
C ASP A 75 -5.34 10.53 15.24
N VAL A 76 -6.40 11.19 14.76
CA VAL A 76 -6.47 11.75 13.40
C VAL A 76 -5.39 12.81 13.19
N GLY A 77 -5.15 13.68 14.18
CA GLY A 77 -4.19 14.77 14.08
C GLY A 77 -2.75 14.25 13.94
N SER A 78 -2.36 13.32 14.81
CA SER A 78 -1.05 12.67 14.76
C SER A 78 -0.80 11.97 13.44
N LEU A 79 -1.79 11.23 12.92
CA LEU A 79 -1.65 10.55 11.64
C LEU A 79 -1.50 11.52 10.48
N GLN A 80 -2.26 12.61 10.45
CA GLN A 80 -2.15 13.63 9.39
C GLN A 80 -0.74 14.23 9.33
N ILE A 81 -0.13 14.51 10.48
CA ILE A 81 1.25 15.02 10.55
C ILE A 81 2.25 14.00 10.00
N GLN A 82 2.12 12.72 10.40
CA GLN A 82 3.00 11.66 9.90
C GLN A 82 2.84 11.42 8.39
N LEU A 83 1.62 11.54 7.85
CA LEU A 83 1.35 11.42 6.42
C LEU A 83 1.95 12.58 5.63
N LEU A 84 1.91 13.80 6.18
CA LEU A 84 2.57 14.95 5.58
C LEU A 84 4.08 14.75 5.54
N ASP A 85 4.68 14.36 6.66
CA ASP A 85 6.11 14.06 6.74
C ASP A 85 6.52 13.00 5.71
N LEU A 86 5.79 11.88 5.64
CA LEU A 86 6.04 10.80 4.69
C LEU A 86 6.03 11.29 3.23
N LYS A 87 5.04 12.09 2.83
CA LYS A 87 4.97 12.66 1.47
C LYS A 87 6.12 13.62 1.19
N THR A 88 6.46 14.47 2.16
CA THR A 88 7.54 15.42 1.99
C THR A 88 8.89 14.72 1.91
N LYS A 89 9.12 13.67 2.70
CA LYS A 89 10.36 12.89 2.68
C LYS A 89 10.66 12.30 1.31
N ASP A 90 9.67 11.70 0.66
CA ASP A 90 9.84 11.12 -0.68
C ASP A 90 10.16 12.21 -1.71
N PHE A 91 9.36 13.29 -1.71
CA PHE A 91 9.56 14.45 -2.58
C PHE A 91 10.94 15.10 -2.42
N TRP A 92 11.37 15.30 -1.17
CA TRP A 92 12.68 15.85 -0.87
C TRP A 92 13.80 14.88 -1.25
N SER A 93 13.62 13.57 -1.05
CA SER A 93 14.64 12.59 -1.44
C SER A 93 14.90 12.62 -2.95
N GLY A 94 13.86 12.69 -3.77
CA GLY A 94 13.98 12.84 -5.22
C GLY A 94 14.71 14.13 -5.62
N LYS A 95 14.32 15.27 -5.02
CA LYS A 95 14.99 16.56 -5.27
C LYS A 95 16.47 16.55 -4.88
N PHE A 96 16.81 15.93 -3.77
CA PHE A 96 18.20 15.82 -3.33
C PHE A 96 19.02 14.92 -4.27
N ILE A 97 18.46 13.80 -4.74
CA ILE A 97 19.12 12.93 -5.72
C ILE A 97 19.35 13.69 -7.03
N GLU A 98 18.35 14.41 -7.53
CA GLU A 98 18.46 15.20 -8.76
C GLU A 98 19.50 16.33 -8.61
N LEU A 99 19.46 17.07 -7.51
CA LEU A 99 20.44 18.14 -7.23
C LEU A 99 21.85 17.58 -7.16
N LYS A 100 22.05 16.48 -6.43
CA LYS A 100 23.35 15.81 -6.34
C LYS A 100 23.88 15.43 -7.72
N SER A 101 23.04 14.80 -8.56
CA SER A 101 23.45 14.40 -9.92
C SER A 101 23.86 15.61 -10.78
N LYS A 102 23.13 16.72 -10.69
CA LYS A 102 23.48 17.96 -11.42
C LYS A 102 24.80 18.55 -10.95
N LEU A 103 25.08 18.52 -9.65
CA LEU A 103 26.36 18.98 -9.09
C LEU A 103 27.53 18.09 -9.53
N GLU A 104 27.35 16.77 -9.52
CA GLU A 104 28.36 15.82 -10.01
C GLU A 104 28.64 16.03 -11.50
N GLU A 105 27.61 16.25 -12.31
CA GLU A 105 27.76 16.54 -13.74
C GLU A 105 28.51 17.86 -13.99
N LEU A 106 28.17 18.92 -13.24
CA LEU A 106 28.87 20.21 -13.33
C LEU A 106 30.36 20.08 -13.02
N GLU A 107 30.73 19.36 -11.96
CA GLU A 107 32.13 19.16 -11.59
C GLU A 107 32.89 18.39 -12.68
N VAL A 108 32.27 17.37 -13.26
CA VAL A 108 32.82 16.58 -14.36
C VAL A 108 33.03 17.45 -15.61
N GLN A 109 32.06 18.30 -15.97
CA GLN A 109 32.19 19.26 -17.08
C GLN A 109 33.30 20.28 -16.80
N LYS A 110 33.45 20.75 -15.56
CA LYS A 110 34.50 21.67 -15.13
C LYS A 110 35.89 21.08 -15.40
N CYS A 111 36.11 19.85 -14.96
CA CYS A 111 37.36 19.11 -15.20
C CYS A 111 37.66 18.98 -16.70
N MET A 112 36.68 18.54 -17.51
CA MET A 112 36.86 18.42 -18.96
C MET A 112 37.22 19.75 -19.64
N HIS A 113 36.61 20.86 -19.23
CA HIS A 113 36.89 22.17 -19.82
C HIS A 113 38.27 22.72 -19.43
N ILE A 114 38.75 22.41 -18.22
CA ILE A 114 40.11 22.73 -17.78
C ILE A 114 41.13 21.96 -18.62
N GLU A 115 40.94 20.65 -18.79
CA GLU A 115 41.80 19.78 -19.61
C GLU A 115 41.86 20.26 -21.08
N GLN A 116 40.73 20.74 -21.61
CA GLN A 116 40.63 21.25 -22.98
C GLN A 116 40.99 22.74 -23.14
N HIS A 117 41.42 23.41 -22.07
CA HIS A 117 41.71 24.85 -22.04
C HIS A 117 40.55 25.75 -22.54
N LYS A 118 39.30 25.33 -22.32
CA LYS A 118 38.08 26.04 -22.74
C LYS A 118 37.62 27.05 -21.69
N TRP A 119 38.41 28.11 -21.49
CA TRP A 119 38.18 29.11 -20.43
C TRP A 119 36.84 29.84 -20.51
N THR A 120 36.31 30.07 -21.72
CA THR A 120 35.00 30.72 -21.89
C THR A 120 33.85 29.82 -21.41
N ALA A 121 33.91 28.52 -21.70
CA ALA A 121 32.91 27.56 -21.23
C ALA A 121 33.00 27.34 -19.71
N LEU A 122 34.22 27.36 -19.16
CA LEU A 122 34.45 27.30 -17.71
C LEU A 122 33.80 28.48 -16.98
N LYS A 123 33.88 29.70 -17.52
CA LYS A 123 33.22 30.88 -16.94
C LYS A 123 31.70 30.73 -16.87
N GLU A 124 31.07 30.12 -17.88
CA GLU A 124 29.64 29.86 -17.88
C GLU A 124 29.26 28.79 -16.83
N ILE A 125 30.07 27.74 -16.66
CA ILE A 125 29.87 26.75 -15.60
C ILE A 125 29.92 27.40 -14.21
N LEU A 126 30.94 28.24 -13.95
CA LEU A 126 31.07 28.97 -12.67
C LEU A 126 29.86 29.89 -12.41
N ARG A 127 29.28 30.48 -13.46
CA ARG A 127 28.06 31.27 -13.36
C ARG A 127 26.85 30.42 -12.99
N VAL A 128 26.72 29.22 -13.56
CA VAL A 128 25.65 28.27 -13.21
C VAL A 128 25.80 27.80 -11.76
N GLU A 129 27.03 27.52 -11.31
CA GLU A 129 27.29 27.17 -9.91
C GLU A 129 26.89 28.30 -8.94
N ALA A 130 27.24 29.55 -9.25
CA ALA A 130 26.85 30.70 -8.42
C ALA A 130 25.32 30.84 -8.28
N LEU A 131 24.57 30.56 -9.34
CA LEU A 131 23.10 30.52 -9.31
C LEU A 131 22.53 29.40 -8.42
N ILE A 132 23.24 28.27 -8.30
CA ILE A 132 22.82 27.13 -7.47
C ILE A 132 23.10 27.40 -5.99
N PHE A 133 24.25 27.99 -5.66
CA PHE A 133 24.68 28.22 -4.28
C PHE A 133 24.23 29.57 -3.70
N GLY A 134 23.61 30.44 -4.51
CA GLY A 134 23.06 31.71 -4.04
C GLY A 134 24.14 32.66 -3.52
N ALA A 135 25.27 32.72 -4.22
CA ALA A 135 26.40 33.61 -3.93
C ALA A 135 26.50 34.76 -4.94
#